data_AF-A0AAU8P2B2-F1
#
_entry.id   AF-A0AAU8P2B2-F1
#
_cell.length_a   1.000
_cell.length_b   1.000
_cell.length_c   1.000
_cell.angle_alpha   90.00
_cell.angle_beta   90.00
_cell.angle_gamma   90.00
#
_symmetry.space_group_name_H-M   'P 1'
#
loop_
_entity.id
_entity.type
_entity.pdbx_description
1 polymer ?
#
loop_
_entity_poly.entity_id
_entity_poly.type
_entity_poly.pdbx_seq_one_letter_code
_entity_poly.pdbx_strand_id
1 'polypeptide(L)'
;MSVTQTVEIKNRLGMHARPAMKLFELVQTFDADVILRNENGIEAEANSVIALLMLDSAQGGQIEIQATGPDERQALDAVVSLFNAGFDEE
;
A
#
# COMPACT_ATOMS: atom_id res chain seq x y z
N MET A 1 9.45 -14.40 -8.14
CA MET A 1 8.35 -13.99 -9.04
C MET A 1 7.90 -12.63 -8.51
N SER A 2 6.84 -12.02 -9.01
CA SER A 2 6.19 -10.90 -8.32
C SER A 2 4.69 -11.09 -8.45
N VAL A 3 3.96 -10.63 -7.45
CA VAL A 3 2.49 -10.65 -7.45
C VAL A 3 1.99 -9.22 -7.38
N THR A 4 0.92 -8.95 -8.13
CA THR A 4 0.37 -7.61 -8.26
C THR A 4 -1.15 -7.65 -8.13
N GLN A 5 -1.72 -6.67 -7.44
CA GLN A 5 -3.16 -6.49 -7.33
C GLN A 5 -3.53 -5.01 -7.19
N THR A 6 -4.61 -4.61 -7.85
CA THR A 6 -5.17 -3.26 -7.74
C THR A 6 -6.25 -3.19 -6.68
N VAL A 7 -6.23 -2.14 -5.87
CA VAL A 7 -7.23 -1.84 -4.83
C VAL A 7 -7.69 -0.40 -4.91
N GLU A 8 -8.88 -0.13 -4.38
CA GLU A 8 -9.43 1.22 -4.25
C GLU A 8 -9.17 1.78 -2.85
N ILE A 9 -8.77 3.06 -2.78
CA ILE A 9 -8.62 3.78 -1.53
C ILE A 9 -9.99 4.18 -0.99
N LYS A 10 -10.42 3.55 0.10
CA LYS A 10 -11.73 3.82 0.72
C LYS A 10 -11.69 4.91 1.78
N ASN A 11 -10.54 5.13 2.42
CA ASN A 11 -10.43 6.08 3.53
C ASN A 11 -10.46 7.53 3.02
N ARG A 12 -11.15 8.40 3.77
CA ARG A 12 -11.50 9.76 3.32
C ARG A 12 -10.31 10.67 3.03
N LEU A 13 -9.22 10.50 3.77
CA LEU A 13 -8.04 11.35 3.68
C LEU A 13 -6.94 10.79 2.76
N GLY A 14 -7.15 9.61 2.17
CA GLY A 14 -6.16 8.97 1.29
C GLY A 14 -4.88 8.52 2.00
N MET A 15 -3.76 8.48 1.30
CA MET A 15 -2.46 8.06 1.86
C MET A 15 -1.79 9.17 2.68
N HIS A 16 -2.29 9.44 3.88
CA HIS A 16 -1.68 10.35 4.86
C HIS A 16 -0.80 9.62 5.89
N ALA A 17 -0.29 10.34 6.89
CA ALA A 17 0.74 9.82 7.81
C ALA A 17 0.34 8.56 8.59
N ARG A 18 -0.93 8.43 8.97
CA ARG A 18 -1.44 7.30 9.77
C ARG A 18 -1.57 5.99 8.96
N PRO A 19 -2.26 5.95 7.80
CA PRO A 19 -2.30 4.77 6.95
C PRO A 19 -0.91 4.42 6.40
N ALA A 20 -0.06 5.43 6.12
CA ALA A 20 1.33 5.21 5.71
C ALA A 20 2.16 4.50 6.80
N MET A 21 2.05 4.92 8.06
CA MET A 21 2.73 4.26 9.18
C MET A 21 2.22 2.83 9.40
N LYS A 22 0.90 2.61 9.37
CA LYS A 22 0.32 1.26 9.51
C LYS A 22 0.80 0.33 8.39
N LEU A 23 0.82 0.82 7.16
CA LEU A 23 1.31 0.06 6.02
C LEU A 23 2.79 -0.26 6.18
N PHE A 24 3.60 0.73 6.56
CA PHE A 24 5.02 0.55 6.84
C PHE A 24 5.25 -0.54 7.90
N GLU A 25 4.58 -0.45 9.05
CA GLU A 25 4.71 -1.44 10.13
C GLU A 25 4.29 -2.84 9.67
N LEU A 26 3.23 -2.94 8.86
CA LEU A 26 2.75 -4.21 8.33
C LEU A 26 3.78 -4.85 7.38
N VAL A 27 4.32 -4.10 6.41
CA VAL A 27 5.26 -4.65 5.43
C VAL A 27 6.59 -5.05 6.07
N GLN A 28 7.00 -4.39 7.17
CA GLN A 28 8.20 -4.77 7.94
C GLN A 28 8.11 -6.17 8.57
N THR A 29 6.92 -6.78 8.62
CA THR A 29 6.73 -8.15 9.15
C THR A 29 6.96 -9.26 8.12
N PHE A 30 7.18 -8.91 6.85
CA PHE A 30 7.36 -9.85 5.75
C PHE A 30 8.73 -9.70 5.09
N ASP A 31 9.30 -10.81 4.59
CA ASP A 31 10.47 -10.77 3.72
C ASP A 31 10.03 -10.54 2.26
N ALA A 32 9.56 -9.33 1.98
CA ALA A 32 9.11 -8.91 0.65
C ALA A 32 9.21 -7.39 0.45
N ASP A 33 9.65 -6.99 -0.74
CA ASP A 33 9.57 -5.61 -1.20
C ASP A 33 8.17 -5.32 -1.74
N VAL A 34 7.53 -4.29 -1.20
CA VAL A 34 6.19 -3.85 -1.59
C VAL A 34 6.25 -2.45 -2.19
N ILE A 35 5.76 -2.32 -3.42
CA ILE A 35 5.69 -1.07 -4.18
C ILE A 35 4.22 -0.77 -4.48
N LEU A 36 3.84 0.49 -4.28
CA LEU A 36 2.52 1.01 -4.60
C LEU A 36 2.65 1.95 -5.79
N ARG A 37 1.74 1.84 -6.76
CA ARG A 37 1.69 2.72 -7.92
C ARG A 37 0.29 3.29 -8.07
N ASN A 38 0.20 4.60 -8.21
CA ASN A 38 -1.07 5.26 -8.50
C ASN A 38 -1.37 5.30 -10.01
N GLU A 39 -2.60 5.66 -10.34
CA GLU A 39 -3.11 5.84 -11.70
C GLU A 39 -2.34 6.88 -12.53
N ASN A 40 -1.63 7.81 -11.88
CA ASN A 40 -0.75 8.79 -12.53
C ASN A 40 0.68 8.25 -12.80
N GLY A 41 0.96 7.00 -12.43
CA GLY A 41 2.27 6.37 -12.58
C GLY A 41 3.30 6.77 -11.51
N ILE A 42 2.88 7.43 -10.43
CA ILE A 42 3.74 7.71 -9.27
C ILE A 42 3.91 6.42 -8.48
N GLU A 43 5.14 6.11 -8.10
CA GLU A 43 5.50 4.94 -7.33
C GLU A 43 5.97 5.32 -5.92
N ALA A 44 5.62 4.51 -4.94
CA ALA A 44 6.11 4.62 -3.57
C ALA A 44 6.44 3.24 -3.01
N GLU A 45 7.60 3.15 -2.36
CA GLU A 45 7.98 1.97 -1.60
C GLU A 45 7.24 1.98 -0.24
N ALA A 46 6.63 0.85 0.12
CA ALA A 46 5.92 0.71 1.38
C ALA A 46 6.85 0.76 2.62
N ASN A 47 8.15 0.55 2.41
CA ASN A 47 9.20 0.69 3.42
C ASN A 47 9.57 2.18 3.71
N SER A 48 8.97 3.14 3.02
CA SER A 48 9.30 4.55 3.13
C SER A 48 8.05 5.37 3.34
N VAL A 49 7.80 5.73 4.61
CA VAL A 49 6.66 6.59 4.99
C VAL A 49 6.65 7.89 4.19
N ILE A 50 7.83 8.45 3.89
CA ILE A 50 7.93 9.68 3.08
C ILE A 50 7.47 9.41 1.64
N ALA A 51 7.88 8.30 1.01
CA ALA A 51 7.44 7.97 -0.34
C ALA A 51 5.92 7.75 -0.39
N LEU A 52 5.36 7.06 0.61
CA LEU A 52 3.91 6.83 0.71
C LEU A 52 3.11 8.14 0.80
N LEU A 53 3.62 9.13 1.51
CA LEU A 53 3.02 10.46 1.59
C LEU A 53 3.07 11.23 0.26
N MET A 54 4.03 10.89 -0.61
CA MET A 54 4.21 11.51 -1.94
C MET A 54 3.41 10.80 -3.04
N LEU A 55 2.81 9.64 -2.75
CA LEU A 55 2.02 8.86 -3.72
C LEU A 55 0.75 9.60 -4.18
N ASP A 56 0.42 10.74 -3.57
CA ASP A 56 -0.70 11.63 -3.95
C ASP A 56 -1.99 10.85 -4.28
N SER A 57 -2.38 9.99 -3.35
CA SER A 57 -3.50 9.07 -3.57
C SER A 57 -4.69 9.48 -2.72
N ALA A 58 -5.74 9.96 -3.41
CA ALA A 58 -6.97 10.43 -2.80
C ALA A 58 -8.03 9.31 -2.69
N GLN A 59 -9.07 9.55 -1.89
CA GLN A 59 -10.23 8.66 -1.78
C GLN A 59 -10.84 8.38 -3.16
N GLY A 60 -11.17 7.11 -3.42
CA GLY A 60 -11.73 6.64 -4.69
C GLY A 60 -10.69 6.40 -5.79
N GLY A 61 -9.42 6.76 -5.56
CA GLY A 61 -8.33 6.44 -6.48
C GLY A 61 -7.96 4.97 -6.45
N GLN A 62 -7.46 4.46 -7.57
CA GLN A 62 -6.92 3.11 -7.68
C GLN A 62 -5.41 3.09 -7.42
N ILE A 63 -4.98 2.08 -6.66
CA ILE A 63 -3.58 1.80 -6.37
C ILE A 63 -3.27 0.38 -6.77
N GLU A 64 -2.26 0.23 -7.63
CA GLU A 64 -1.62 -1.04 -7.93
C GLU A 64 -0.60 -1.34 -6.84
N ILE A 65 -0.73 -2.49 -6.18
CA ILE A 65 0.22 -2.98 -5.19
C ILE A 65 0.98 -4.13 -5.82
N GLN A 66 2.30 -4.04 -5.84
CA GLN A 66 3.18 -5.10 -6.27
C GLN A 66 4.04 -5.56 -5.10
N ALA A 67 4.11 -6.86 -4.87
CA ALA A 67 4.99 -7.47 -3.89
C ALA A 67 5.97 -8.43 -4.57
N THR A 68 7.23 -8.40 -4.12
CA THR A 68 8.32 -9.22 -4.68
C THR A 68 9.16 -9.78 -3.53
N GLY A 69 9.40 -11.08 -3.51
CA GLY A 69 10.23 -11.72 -2.48
C GLY A 69 9.67 -13.07 -2.02
N PRO A 70 10.33 -13.71 -1.04
CA PRO A 70 9.88 -14.98 -0.46
C PRO A 70 8.43 -14.93 0.07
N ASP A 71 8.04 -13.81 0.68
CA ASP A 71 6.71 -13.63 1.27
C ASP A 71 5.74 -12.83 0.37
N GLU A 72 6.02 -12.72 -0.94
CA GLU A 72 5.30 -11.85 -1.88
C GLU A 72 3.77 -11.98 -1.80
N ARG A 73 3.23 -13.20 -1.71
CA ARG A 73 1.78 -13.43 -1.61
C ARG A 73 1.22 -13.02 -0.26
N GLN A 74 1.92 -13.35 0.83
CA GLN A 74 1.45 -13.05 2.18
C GLN A 74 1.44 -11.53 2.41
N ALA A 75 2.50 -10.86 1.96
CA ALA A 75 2.60 -9.40 1.99
C ALA A 75 1.48 -8.75 1.16
N LEU A 76 1.24 -9.23 -0.06
CA LEU A 76 0.16 -8.70 -0.91
C LEU A 76 -1.22 -8.87 -0.26
N ASP A 77 -1.57 -10.07 0.19
CA ASP A 77 -2.87 -10.36 0.84
C ASP A 77 -3.09 -9.49 2.08
N ALA A 78 -2.04 -9.33 2.91
CA ALA A 78 -2.11 -8.51 4.11
C ALA A 78 -2.31 -7.03 3.79
N VAL A 79 -1.55 -6.50 2.81
CA VAL A 79 -1.66 -5.11 2.37
C VAL A 79 -3.03 -4.85 1.75
N VAL A 80 -3.49 -5.71 0.84
CA VAL A 80 -4.83 -5.63 0.24
C VAL A 80 -5.92 -5.65 1.30
N SER A 81 -5.78 -6.50 2.33
CA SER A 81 -6.72 -6.54 3.45
C SER A 81 -6.73 -5.24 4.24
N LEU A 82 -5.56 -4.63 4.47
CA LEU A 82 -5.44 -3.33 5.14
C LEU A 82 -6.13 -2.20 4.37
N PHE A 83 -5.95 -2.14 3.05
CA PHE A 83 -6.67 -1.19 2.18
C PHE A 83 -8.18 -1.44 2.19
N ASN A 84 -8.61 -2.70 2.12
CA ASN A 84 -10.03 -3.06 2.15
C ASN A 84 -10.71 -2.73 3.49
N ALA A 85 -9.96 -2.82 4.59
CA ALA A 85 -10.39 -2.40 5.93
C ALA A 85 -10.38 -0.88 6.12
N GLY A 86 -9.97 -0.10 5.10
CA GLY A 86 -9.90 1.36 5.19
C GLY A 86 -8.91 1.85 6.26
N PHE A 87 -7.86 1.08 6.56
CA PHE A 87 -6.88 1.38 7.61
C PHE A 87 -7.46 1.57 9.02
N ASP A 88 -8.65 1.01 9.30
CA ASP A 88 -9.47 1.29 10.50
C ASP A 88 -9.78 2.79 10.68
N GLU A 89 -10.03 3.49 9.58
CA GLU A 89 -10.41 4.90 9.54
C GLU A 89 -11.78 5.06 8.85
N GLU A 90 -12.58 6.02 9.34
CA GLU A 90 -13.91 6.37 8.81
C GLU A 90 -13.86 7.45 7.71
#